data_AF-A0A502G0E5-F1
#
_entry.id   AF-A0A502G0E5-F1
#
_cell.length_a   1.000
_cell.length_b   1.000
_cell.length_c   1.000
_cell.angle_alpha   90.00
_cell.angle_beta   90.00
_cell.angle_gamma   90.00
#
_symmetry.space_group_name_H-M   'P 1'
#
loop_
_entity.id
_entity.type
_entity.pdbx_description
1 polymer ?
#
loop_
_entity_poly.entity_id
_entity_poly.type
_entity_poly.pdbx_seq_one_letter_code
_entity_poly.pdbx_strand_id
1 'polypeptide(L)'
;MREPAPKRPARKEIRVPPPLDAAALERLALRYVERFATTRARLAAYLVRKIRERGWEGANAAPEDLAEKLAELGYIDDRAFGEARAAAMGRRGLGKRRVTGALHQDGIDEADSAAIVPAVEERAVETALAFARRKRIGPFALVAAERPLREKHIAAMIRAGHDFTLARRIASMAPGDIFDTLS
;
A
#
# COMPACT_ATOMS: atom_id res chain seq x y z
N MET A 1 -25.27 -27.06 -55.79
CA MET A 1 -24.35 -25.91 -55.66
C MET A 1 -24.26 -25.57 -54.18
N ARG A 2 -23.09 -25.72 -53.54
CA ARG A 2 -22.88 -25.32 -52.14
C ARG A 2 -22.52 -23.84 -52.11
N GLU A 3 -23.26 -23.08 -51.32
CA GLU A 3 -23.03 -21.66 -51.08
C GLU A 3 -21.69 -21.47 -50.33
N PRO A 4 -20.82 -20.54 -50.77
CA PRO A 4 -19.53 -20.34 -50.12
C PRO A 4 -19.72 -19.71 -48.73
N ALA A 5 -19.07 -20.30 -47.73
CA ALA A 5 -19.15 -19.85 -46.34
C ALA A 5 -18.72 -18.38 -46.18
N PRO A 6 -19.35 -17.62 -45.26
CA PRO A 6 -19.08 -16.20 -45.08
C PRO A 6 -17.64 -15.96 -44.59
N LYS A 7 -16.95 -14.98 -45.22
CA LYS A 7 -15.60 -14.55 -44.83
C LYS A 7 -15.60 -14.04 -43.39
N ARG A 8 -14.70 -14.57 -42.56
CA ARG A 8 -14.45 -14.11 -41.19
C ARG A 8 -14.12 -12.61 -41.18
N PRO A 9 -14.63 -11.83 -40.22
CA PRO A 9 -14.35 -10.40 -40.17
C PRO A 9 -12.85 -10.16 -39.98
N ALA A 10 -12.32 -9.18 -40.72
CA ALA A 10 -10.91 -8.79 -40.65
C ALA A 10 -10.54 -8.41 -39.21
N ARG A 11 -9.38 -8.91 -38.76
CA ARG A 11 -8.82 -8.63 -37.44
C ARG A 11 -8.66 -7.12 -37.29
N LYS A 12 -9.36 -6.52 -36.32
CA LYS A 12 -9.31 -5.09 -36.03
C LYS A 12 -7.84 -4.69 -35.82
N GLU A 13 -7.28 -3.88 -36.72
CA GLU A 13 -5.93 -3.36 -36.58
C GLU A 13 -5.82 -2.63 -35.24
N ILE A 14 -4.88 -3.08 -34.40
CA ILE A 14 -4.60 -2.44 -33.13
C ILE A 14 -3.89 -1.13 -33.46
N ARG A 15 -4.65 -0.04 -33.56
CA ARG A 15 -4.07 1.31 -33.70
C ARG A 15 -3.34 1.62 -32.40
N VAL A 16 -2.02 1.70 -32.48
CA VAL A 16 -1.20 2.20 -31.38
C VAL A 16 -1.61 3.67 -31.17
N PRO A 17 -1.97 4.09 -29.93
CA PRO A 17 -2.28 5.48 -29.64
C PRO A 17 -1.10 6.38 -30.04
N PRO A 18 -1.35 7.63 -30.47
CA PRO A 18 -0.27 8.56 -30.78
C PRO A 18 0.63 8.80 -29.56
N PRO A 19 1.89 9.22 -29.78
CA PRO A 19 2.77 9.69 -28.73
C PRO A 19 2.11 10.71 -27.82
N LEU A 20 2.58 10.77 -26.57
CA LEU A 20 2.11 11.77 -25.63
C LEU A 20 2.86 13.09 -25.86
N ASP A 21 2.12 14.19 -25.87
CA ASP A 21 2.62 15.55 -25.68
C ASP A 21 2.38 16.02 -24.24
N ALA A 22 2.84 17.23 -23.90
CA ALA A 22 2.64 17.81 -22.57
C ALA A 22 1.16 17.90 -22.17
N ALA A 23 0.30 18.34 -23.10
CA ALA A 23 -1.12 18.51 -22.83
C ALA A 23 -1.82 17.15 -22.61
N ALA A 24 -1.45 16.09 -23.34
CA ALA A 24 -1.98 14.75 -23.16
C ALA A 24 -1.51 14.13 -21.83
N LEU A 25 -0.27 14.40 -21.41
CA LEU A 25 0.26 13.95 -20.13
C LEU A 25 -0.47 14.62 -18.97
N GLU A 26 -0.70 15.94 -19.03
CA GLU A 26 -1.47 16.69 -18.03
C GLU A 26 -2.92 16.18 -17.95
N ARG A 27 -3.59 15.97 -19.08
CA ARG A 27 -4.93 15.35 -19.11
C ARG A 27 -4.96 13.94 -18.52
N LEU A 28 -3.88 13.16 -18.65
CA LEU A 28 -3.78 11.84 -18.01
C LEU A 28 -3.59 11.96 -16.50
N ALA A 29 -2.77 12.90 -16.05
CA ALA A 29 -2.52 13.15 -14.64
C ALA A 29 -3.80 13.59 -13.92
N LEU A 30 -4.51 14.60 -14.48
CA LEU A 30 -5.78 15.09 -13.93
C LEU A 30 -6.82 13.97 -13.79
N ARG A 31 -7.05 13.20 -14.85
CA ARG A 31 -7.97 12.04 -14.78
C ARG A 31 -7.54 10.98 -13.78
N TYR A 32 -6.25 10.86 -13.50
CA TYR A 32 -5.74 9.91 -12.51
C TYR A 32 -6.06 10.37 -11.09
N VAL A 33 -5.74 11.63 -10.76
CA VAL A 33 -5.99 12.20 -9.43
C VAL A 33 -7.48 12.41 -9.13
N GLU A 34 -8.30 12.66 -10.15
CA GLU A 34 -9.77 12.71 -10.02
C GLU A 34 -10.37 11.38 -9.54
N ARG A 35 -9.74 10.25 -9.89
CA ARG A 35 -10.29 8.92 -9.67
C ARG A 35 -9.65 8.17 -8.51
N PHE A 36 -8.39 8.46 -8.20
CA PHE A 36 -7.59 7.68 -7.27
C PHE A 36 -6.92 8.58 -6.23
N ALA A 37 -7.07 8.22 -4.96
CA ALA A 37 -6.13 8.67 -3.93
C ALA A 37 -4.74 8.12 -4.27
N THR A 38 -3.77 9.01 -4.42
CA THR A 38 -2.41 8.68 -4.86
C THR A 38 -1.39 9.52 -4.11
N THR A 39 -0.11 9.18 -4.31
CA THR A 39 1.02 10.01 -3.92
C THR A 39 1.68 10.64 -5.14
N ARG A 40 2.55 11.64 -4.92
CA ARG A 40 3.39 12.23 -5.97
C ARG A 40 4.22 11.17 -6.69
N ALA A 41 4.93 10.33 -5.93
CA ALA A 41 5.77 9.27 -6.47
C ALA A 41 5.00 8.24 -7.30
N ARG A 42 3.79 7.85 -6.87
CA ARG A 42 2.94 6.90 -7.60
C ARG A 42 2.41 7.51 -8.90
N LEU A 43 2.03 8.79 -8.88
CA LEU A 43 1.61 9.49 -10.09
C LEU A 43 2.78 9.62 -11.07
N ALA A 44 3.96 10.06 -10.62
CA ALA A 44 5.15 10.14 -11.47
C ALA A 44 5.47 8.78 -12.12
N ALA A 45 5.50 7.69 -11.33
CA ALA A 45 5.72 6.35 -11.85
C ALA A 45 4.64 5.91 -12.87
N TYR A 46 3.38 6.29 -12.65
CA TYR A 46 2.30 6.05 -13.61
C TYR A 46 2.54 6.78 -14.93
N LEU A 47 2.91 8.06 -14.87
CA LEU A 47 3.15 8.91 -16.04
C LEU A 47 4.40 8.45 -16.82
N VAL A 48 5.51 8.14 -16.13
CA VAL A 48 6.72 7.54 -16.74
C VAL A 48 6.37 6.27 -17.50
N ARG A 49 5.57 5.38 -16.91
CA ARG A 49 5.12 4.17 -17.59
C ARG A 49 4.28 4.49 -18.83
N LYS A 50 3.40 5.49 -18.77
CA LYS A 50 2.57 5.88 -19.93
C LYS A 50 3.39 6.47 -21.06
N ILE A 51 4.44 7.23 -20.74
CA ILE A 51 5.42 7.71 -21.71
C ILE A 51 6.15 6.53 -22.37
N ARG A 52 6.62 5.56 -21.60
CA ARG A 52 7.27 4.34 -22.16
C ARG A 52 6.34 3.53 -23.05
N GLU A 53 5.06 3.45 -22.71
CA GLU A 53 4.06 2.68 -23.48
C GLU A 53 3.66 3.34 -24.80
N ARG A 54 3.65 4.68 -24.89
CA ARG A 54 3.10 5.42 -26.05
C ARG A 54 4.14 6.20 -26.84
N GLY A 55 5.31 6.43 -26.28
CA GLY A 55 6.28 7.40 -26.78
C GLY A 55 5.99 8.82 -26.28
N TRP A 56 6.95 9.70 -26.52
CA TRP A 56 6.92 11.10 -26.13
C TRP A 56 7.21 11.99 -27.33
N GLU A 57 6.41 13.04 -27.49
CA GLU A 57 6.57 14.10 -28.48
C GLU A 57 6.78 15.42 -27.74
N GLY A 58 8.05 15.73 -27.46
CA GLY A 58 8.46 16.94 -26.73
C GLY A 58 9.93 16.88 -26.31
N ALA A 59 10.47 18.01 -25.83
CA ALA A 59 11.90 18.13 -25.51
C ALA A 59 12.31 17.35 -24.25
N ASN A 60 11.54 17.48 -23.16
CA ASN A 60 11.76 16.72 -21.93
C ASN A 60 10.43 16.47 -21.23
N ALA A 61 10.11 15.21 -20.95
CA ALA A 61 8.98 14.90 -20.10
C ALA A 61 9.42 15.07 -18.64
N ALA A 62 8.70 15.87 -17.86
CA ALA A 62 8.93 16.03 -16.43
C ALA A 62 7.72 15.53 -15.60
N PRO A 63 7.49 14.21 -15.52
CA PRO A 63 6.42 13.62 -14.71
C PRO A 63 6.45 14.02 -13.23
N GLU A 64 7.65 14.14 -12.67
CA GLU A 64 7.89 14.52 -11.28
C GLU A 64 7.44 15.96 -11.03
N ASP A 65 7.85 16.90 -11.87
CA ASP A 65 7.43 18.31 -11.77
C ASP A 65 5.91 18.46 -11.91
N LEU A 66 5.29 17.67 -12.79
CA LEU A 66 3.83 17.65 -12.93
C LEU A 66 3.13 17.09 -11.68
N ALA A 67 3.70 16.06 -11.06
CA ALA A 67 3.16 15.52 -9.81
C ALA A 67 3.30 16.52 -8.65
N GLU A 68 4.43 17.24 -8.58
CA GLU A 68 4.65 18.30 -7.60
C GLU A 68 3.66 19.45 -7.81
N LYS A 69 3.51 19.94 -9.04
CA LYS A 69 2.51 20.97 -9.39
C LYS A 69 1.10 20.57 -8.94
N LEU A 70 0.72 19.30 -9.11
CA LEU A 70 -0.60 18.83 -8.67
C LEU A 70 -0.72 18.72 -7.15
N ALA A 71 0.37 18.45 -6.44
CA ALA A 71 0.41 18.53 -4.98
C ALA A 71 0.29 19.98 -4.48
N GLU A 72 1.03 20.92 -5.09
CA GLU A 72 0.93 22.37 -4.78
C GLU A 72 -0.49 22.91 -4.99
N LEU A 73 -1.19 22.40 -6.01
CA LEU A 73 -2.59 22.73 -6.29
C LEU A 73 -3.60 21.99 -5.38
N GLY A 74 -3.13 21.12 -4.47
CA GLY A 74 -3.94 20.41 -3.49
C GLY A 74 -4.67 19.16 -4.02
N TYR A 75 -4.33 18.68 -5.23
CA TYR A 75 -4.88 17.43 -5.75
C TYR A 75 -4.24 16.18 -5.12
N ILE A 76 -3.04 16.33 -4.56
CA ILE A 76 -2.29 15.26 -3.92
C ILE A 76 -1.84 15.74 -2.55
N ASP A 77 -2.08 14.91 -1.54
CA ASP A 77 -1.59 15.10 -0.19
C ASP A 77 -0.95 13.77 0.27
N ASP A 78 0.37 13.69 0.18
CA ASP A 78 1.14 12.50 0.52
C ASP A 78 0.99 12.14 2.00
N ARG A 79 1.02 13.14 2.88
CA ARG A 79 0.83 12.96 4.32
C ARG A 79 -0.55 12.38 4.63
N ALA A 80 -1.62 13.00 4.13
CA ALA A 80 -2.98 12.52 4.36
C ALA A 80 -3.18 11.11 3.77
N PHE A 81 -2.61 10.84 2.60
CA PHE A 81 -2.59 9.48 2.03
C PHE A 81 -1.89 8.49 2.97
N GLY A 82 -0.71 8.86 3.48
CA GLY A 82 0.09 8.04 4.38
C GLY A 82 -0.63 7.74 5.70
N GLU A 83 -1.24 8.75 6.32
CA GLU A 83 -2.05 8.61 7.55
C GLU A 83 -3.23 7.65 7.32
N ALA A 84 -3.99 7.85 6.25
CA ALA A 84 -5.13 6.99 5.90
C ALA A 84 -4.68 5.54 5.63
N ARG A 85 -3.54 5.36 4.95
CA ARG A 85 -2.97 4.05 4.66
C ARG A 85 -2.46 3.35 5.91
N ALA A 86 -1.74 4.05 6.78
CA ALA A 86 -1.27 3.54 8.06
C ALA A 86 -2.45 3.08 8.92
N ALA A 87 -3.51 3.89 9.03
CA ALA A 87 -4.72 3.53 9.76
C ALA A 87 -5.41 2.29 9.17
N ALA A 88 -5.52 2.19 7.84
CA ALA A 88 -6.08 1.03 7.16
C ALA A 88 -5.28 -0.26 7.39
N MET A 89 -3.95 -0.16 7.41
CA MET A 89 -3.06 -1.29 7.71
C MET A 89 -3.13 -1.70 9.19
N GLY A 90 -3.20 -0.73 10.11
CA GLY A 90 -3.40 -0.98 11.53
C GLY A 90 -4.70 -1.75 11.81
N ARG A 91 -5.83 -1.35 11.22
CA ARG A 91 -7.10 -2.09 11.31
C ARG A 91 -7.01 -3.54 10.83
N ARG A 92 -6.08 -3.85 9.92
CA ARG A 92 -5.81 -5.21 9.42
C ARG A 92 -4.83 -5.99 10.30
N GLY A 93 -4.38 -5.41 11.41
CA GLY A 93 -3.40 -5.99 12.33
C GLY A 93 -1.99 -6.04 11.74
N LEU A 94 -1.59 -5.04 10.94
CA LEU A 94 -0.22 -4.97 10.41
C LEU A 94 0.59 -3.99 11.26
N GLY A 95 1.71 -4.45 11.81
CA GLY A 95 2.54 -3.66 12.71
C GLY A 95 3.43 -2.64 12.00
N LYS A 96 4.06 -1.77 12.79
CA LYS A 96 4.92 -0.65 12.35
C LYS A 96 5.83 -1.00 11.18
N ARG A 97 6.57 -2.11 11.23
CA ARG A 97 7.54 -2.46 10.16
C ARG A 97 6.88 -2.69 8.80
N ARG A 98 5.64 -3.19 8.78
CA ARG A 98 4.87 -3.34 7.55
C ARG A 98 4.32 -2.01 7.07
N VAL A 99 3.87 -1.16 7.99
CA VAL A 99 3.37 0.18 7.67
C VAL A 99 4.48 1.02 7.06
N THR A 100 5.62 1.16 7.73
CA THR A 100 6.76 1.94 7.23
C THR A 100 7.25 1.45 5.87
N GLY A 101 7.37 0.14 5.69
CA GLY A 101 7.74 -0.44 4.39
C GLY A 101 6.72 -0.13 3.28
N ALA A 102 5.43 -0.08 3.60
CA ALA A 102 4.40 0.27 2.63
C ALA A 102 4.42 1.77 2.28
N LEU A 103 4.61 2.66 3.26
CA LEU A 103 4.74 4.10 3.03
C LEU A 103 5.94 4.40 2.13
N HIS A 104 7.09 3.78 2.41
CA HIS A 104 8.27 3.89 1.57
C HIS A 104 8.02 3.39 0.13
N GLN A 105 7.32 2.26 -0.04
CA GLN A 105 6.95 1.74 -1.36
C GLN A 105 5.97 2.64 -2.12
N ASP A 106 5.13 3.40 -1.41
CA ASP A 106 4.28 4.42 -2.03
C ASP A 106 5.03 5.74 -2.27
N GLY A 107 6.31 5.81 -1.91
CA GLY A 107 7.16 6.98 -2.09
C GLY A 107 6.81 8.16 -1.18
N ILE A 108 6.23 7.89 -0.01
CA ILE A 108 6.10 8.88 1.06
C ILE A 108 7.50 9.20 1.57
N ASP A 109 7.83 10.49 1.63
CA ASP A 109 9.13 10.95 2.08
C ASP A 109 9.35 10.70 3.59
N GLU A 110 10.60 10.88 4.02
CA GLU A 110 10.98 10.61 5.41
C GLU A 110 10.30 11.59 6.38
N ALA A 111 10.04 12.83 5.98
CA ALA A 111 9.44 13.83 6.87
C ALA A 111 7.96 13.49 7.16
N ASP A 112 7.20 13.16 6.12
CA ASP A 112 5.82 12.71 6.25
C ASP A 112 5.73 11.36 6.98
N SER A 113 6.63 10.42 6.66
CA SER A 113 6.72 9.14 7.37
C SER A 113 7.01 9.35 8.86
N ALA A 114 7.94 10.24 9.21
CA ALA A 114 8.28 10.56 10.60
C ALA A 114 7.12 11.21 11.35
N ALA A 115 6.22 11.93 10.67
CA ALA A 115 5.00 12.47 11.26
C ALA A 115 3.94 11.39 11.53
N ILE A 116 3.90 10.33 10.71
CA ILE A 116 2.90 9.24 10.79
C ILE A 116 3.29 8.16 11.80
N VAL A 117 4.58 7.80 11.85
CA VAL A 117 5.08 6.66 12.65
C VAL A 117 4.69 6.73 14.14
N PRO A 118 4.76 7.87 14.84
CA PRO A 118 4.39 7.96 16.25
C PRO A 118 2.96 7.47 16.53
N ALA A 119 1.98 7.87 15.73
CA ALA A 119 0.60 7.43 15.88
C ALA A 119 0.42 5.91 15.64
N VAL A 120 1.29 5.31 14.81
CA VAL A 120 1.32 3.85 14.60
C VAL A 120 1.91 3.13 15.81
N GLU A 121 2.90 3.72 16.47
CA GLU A 121 3.52 3.19 17.69
C GLU A 121 2.58 3.24 18.89
N GLU A 122 1.87 4.35 19.07
CA GLU A 122 0.84 4.50 20.11
C GLU A 122 -0.22 3.39 20.03
N ARG A 123 -0.54 2.93 18.81
CA ARG A 123 -1.51 1.86 18.55
C ARG A 123 -0.88 0.48 18.37
N ALA A 124 0.41 0.31 18.68
CA ALA A 124 1.12 -0.93 18.40
C ALA A 124 0.52 -2.14 19.14
N VAL A 125 0.15 -1.96 20.41
CA VAL A 125 -0.47 -3.01 21.23
C VAL A 125 -1.84 -3.39 20.70
N GLU A 126 -2.72 -2.40 20.45
CA GLU A 126 -4.05 -2.62 19.87
C GLU A 126 -3.95 -3.41 18.56
N THR A 127 -3.05 -2.99 17.67
CA THR A 127 -2.83 -3.60 16.36
C THR A 127 -2.32 -5.04 16.48
N ALA A 128 -1.40 -5.29 17.42
CA ALA A 128 -0.88 -6.63 17.69
C ALA A 128 -1.95 -7.58 18.28
N LEU A 129 -2.77 -7.08 19.19
CA LEU A 129 -3.89 -7.84 19.75
C LEU A 129 -4.97 -8.14 18.71
N ALA A 130 -5.27 -7.19 17.81
CA ALA A 130 -6.17 -7.43 16.69
C ALA A 130 -5.64 -8.54 15.76
N PHE A 131 -4.34 -8.54 15.46
CA PHE A 131 -3.70 -9.61 14.71
C PHE A 131 -3.80 -10.96 15.44
N ALA A 132 -3.44 -10.98 16.72
CA ALA A 132 -3.44 -12.18 17.56
C ALA A 132 -4.84 -12.78 17.69
N ARG A 133 -5.87 -11.95 17.88
CA ARG A 133 -7.28 -12.39 17.94
C ARG A 133 -7.71 -13.09 16.66
N ARG A 134 -7.45 -12.46 15.51
CA ARG A 134 -7.77 -13.04 14.20
C ARG A 134 -7.02 -14.35 13.93
N LYS A 135 -5.82 -14.50 14.50
CA LYS A 135 -4.96 -15.69 14.34
C LYS A 135 -5.06 -16.70 15.48
N ARG A 136 -5.92 -16.46 16.48
CA ARG A 136 -6.07 -17.30 17.69
C ARG A 136 -4.74 -17.58 18.39
N ILE A 137 -3.97 -16.51 18.62
CA ILE A 137 -2.66 -16.55 19.28
C ILE A 137 -2.80 -16.10 20.73
N GLY A 138 -2.05 -16.74 21.63
CA GLY A 138 -1.89 -16.31 23.01
C GLY A 138 -3.23 -16.27 23.76
N PRO A 139 -3.66 -15.10 24.26
CA PRO A 139 -4.90 -14.99 25.04
C PRO A 139 -6.15 -15.34 24.25
N PHE A 140 -6.06 -15.35 22.92
CA PHE A 140 -7.17 -15.68 22.02
C PHE A 140 -7.10 -17.11 21.47
N ALA A 141 -6.13 -17.91 21.91
CA ALA A 141 -6.05 -19.32 21.55
C ALA A 141 -7.12 -20.14 22.28
N LEU A 142 -7.47 -21.32 21.74
CA LEU A 142 -8.39 -22.25 22.42
C LEU A 142 -7.68 -23.06 23.52
N VAL A 143 -6.40 -23.36 23.29
CA VAL A 143 -5.54 -24.13 24.20
C VAL A 143 -4.19 -23.45 24.28
N ALA A 144 -3.50 -23.63 25.41
CA ALA A 144 -2.15 -23.11 25.57
C ALA A 144 -1.23 -23.69 24.49
N ALA A 145 -0.54 -22.83 23.77
CA ALA A 145 0.35 -23.27 22.70
C ALA A 145 1.63 -23.86 23.29
N GLU A 146 2.01 -25.06 22.83
CA GLU A 146 3.31 -25.65 23.10
C GLU A 146 4.45 -24.88 22.41
N ARG A 147 5.70 -25.13 22.82
CA ARG A 147 6.87 -24.38 22.37
C ARG A 147 6.98 -24.27 20.84
N PRO A 148 6.87 -25.37 20.06
CA PRO A 148 6.98 -25.28 18.60
C PRO A 148 5.89 -24.42 17.96
N LEU A 149 4.66 -24.43 18.51
CA LEU A 149 3.57 -23.63 18.00
C LEU A 149 3.71 -22.15 18.39
N ARG A 150 4.17 -21.86 19.61
CA ARG A 150 4.46 -20.48 20.04
C ARG A 150 5.54 -19.84 19.19
N GLU A 151 6.61 -20.55 18.85
CA GLU A 151 7.66 -20.05 17.96
C GLU A 151 7.09 -19.70 16.57
N LYS A 152 6.17 -20.52 16.04
CA LYS A 152 5.44 -20.21 14.80
C LYS A 152 4.54 -18.97 14.93
N HIS A 153 3.87 -18.79 16.06
CA HIS A 153 3.06 -17.60 16.33
C HIS A 153 3.90 -16.33 16.37
N ILE A 154 5.05 -16.36 17.08
CA ILE A 154 6.00 -15.25 17.12
C ILE A 154 6.47 -14.91 15.71
N ALA A 155 6.90 -15.92 14.93
CA ALA A 155 7.33 -15.70 13.55
C ALA A 155 6.22 -15.13 12.65
N ALA A 156 4.96 -15.50 12.86
CA ALA A 156 3.83 -14.93 12.15
C ALA A 156 3.63 -13.44 12.49
N MET A 157 3.76 -13.05 13.76
CA MET A 157 3.62 -11.67 14.21
C MET A 157 4.78 -10.79 13.71
N ILE A 158 6.01 -11.28 13.75
CA ILE A 158 7.17 -10.56 13.19
C ILE A 158 6.98 -10.34 11.68
N ARG A 159 6.54 -11.37 10.95
CA ARG A 159 6.23 -11.23 9.53
C ARG A 159 5.07 -10.27 9.28
N ALA A 160 4.14 -10.11 10.22
CA ALA A 160 3.09 -9.09 10.16
C ALA A 160 3.57 -7.68 10.56
N GLY A 161 4.83 -7.53 10.96
CA GLY A 161 5.49 -6.25 11.22
C GLY A 161 5.47 -5.79 12.67
N HIS A 162 5.11 -6.66 13.61
CA HIS A 162 5.15 -6.36 15.03
C HIS A 162 6.57 -6.47 15.59
N ASP A 163 6.81 -5.73 16.67
CA ASP A 163 8.03 -5.84 17.45
C ASP A 163 8.19 -7.24 18.07
N PHE A 164 9.43 -7.69 18.21
CA PHE A 164 9.74 -9.01 18.74
C PHE A 164 9.30 -9.19 20.20
N THR A 165 9.55 -8.18 21.05
CA THR A 165 9.23 -8.23 22.49
C THR A 165 7.72 -8.34 22.68
N LEU A 166 6.97 -7.51 21.96
CA LEU A 166 5.50 -7.54 21.97
C LEU A 166 4.95 -8.87 21.43
N ALA A 167 5.48 -9.37 20.31
CA ALA A 167 5.09 -10.65 19.74
C ALA A 167 5.34 -11.82 20.70
N ARG A 168 6.51 -11.85 21.34
CA ARG A 168 6.87 -12.87 22.33
C ARG A 168 5.96 -12.81 23.56
N ARG A 169 5.71 -11.62 24.11
CA ARG A 169 4.80 -11.41 25.25
C ARG A 169 3.41 -11.97 24.93
N ILE A 170 2.80 -11.54 23.83
CA ILE A 170 1.45 -12.00 23.42
C ILE A 170 1.42 -13.51 23.18
N ALA A 171 2.37 -14.06 22.42
CA ALA A 171 2.37 -15.48 22.08
C ALA A 171 2.63 -16.41 23.29
N SER A 172 3.13 -15.88 24.40
CA SER A 172 3.44 -16.64 25.62
C SER A 172 2.32 -16.64 26.65
N MET A 173 1.29 -15.81 26.46
CA MET A 173 0.11 -15.76 27.33
C MET A 173 -0.76 -17.01 27.18
N ALA A 174 -1.40 -17.41 28.27
CA ALA A 174 -2.40 -18.47 28.29
C ALA A 174 -3.74 -17.99 27.70
N PRO A 175 -4.56 -18.91 27.17
CA PRO A 175 -5.94 -18.60 26.76
C PRO A 175 -6.70 -17.87 27.87
N GLY A 176 -7.36 -16.76 27.52
CA GLY A 176 -8.15 -15.96 28.47
C GLY A 176 -7.37 -14.94 29.29
N ASP A 177 -6.03 -14.94 29.23
CA ASP A 177 -5.23 -13.91 29.91
C ASP A 177 -5.58 -12.50 29.42
N ILE A 178 -5.62 -11.55 30.36
CA ILE A 178 -5.81 -10.13 30.03
C ILE A 178 -4.46 -9.53 29.67
N PHE A 179 -4.39 -8.85 28.53
CA PHE A 179 -3.19 -8.10 28.16
C PHE A 179 -3.17 -6.78 28.93
N ASP A 180 -2.32 -6.69 29.95
CA ASP A 180 -2.15 -5.44 30.67
C ASP A 180 -1.30 -4.44 29.87
N THR A 181 -1.91 -3.34 29.45
CA THR A 181 -1.28 -2.26 28.71
C THR A 181 -0.43 -1.33 29.59
N LEU A 182 -0.42 -1.51 30.91
CA LEU A 182 0.25 -0.62 31.89
C LEU A 182 1.69 -1.01 32.26
N SER A 183 2.35 -1.86 31.47
CA SER A 183 3.77 -2.24 31.66
C SER A 183 4.52 -2.28 30.33
#